data_AF-A0A914VJS8-F1
#
_entry.id   AF-A0A914VJS8-F1
#
_cell.length_a   1.000
_cell.length_b   1.000
_cell.length_c   1.000
_cell.angle_alpha   90.00
_cell.angle_beta   90.00
_cell.angle_gamma   90.00
#
_symmetry.space_group_name_H-M   'P 1'
#
loop_
_entity.id
_entity.type
_entity.pdbx_description
1 polymer ?
#
loop_
_entity_poly.entity_id
_entity_poly.type
_entity_poly.pdbx_seq_one_letter_code
_entity_poly.pdbx_strand_id
1 'polypeptide(L)'
;MVSGRFDALKRIDPSPMQHNNIWLMTFGALLIWSTITGLNQMSLQRYCSMPSLTHARIMVGMAVPAFLILGSMCCFIGVVMLAYFYHCNPLESGEIESQDQLVILFAAKVLGMIKQLNFVKMLQLRRLSAIDFL
;
A
#
# COMPACT_ATOMS: atom_id res chain seq x y z
N MET A 1 -9.57 -23.16 12.33
CA MET A 1 -9.70 -23.40 10.88
C MET A 1 -8.70 -22.51 10.17
N VAL A 2 -7.61 -23.11 9.66
CA VAL A 2 -6.54 -22.39 8.96
C VAL A 2 -7.09 -21.96 7.61
N SER A 3 -7.46 -20.69 7.48
CA SER A 3 -7.88 -20.10 6.21
C SER A 3 -6.76 -20.28 5.19
N GLY A 4 -6.99 -21.00 4.09
CA GLY A 4 -6.01 -21.28 3.01
C GLY A 4 -5.47 -20.05 2.25
N ARG A 5 -5.60 -18.86 2.84
CA ARG A 5 -5.09 -17.57 2.36
C ARG A 5 -3.58 -17.58 2.10
N PHE A 6 -2.82 -18.38 2.86
CA PHE A 6 -1.37 -18.49 2.70
C PHE A 6 -0.93 -19.61 1.75
N ASP A 7 -1.85 -20.42 1.22
CA ASP A 7 -1.49 -21.54 0.34
C ASP A 7 -1.00 -21.08 -1.03
N ALA A 8 -1.31 -19.84 -1.43
CA ALA A 8 -0.72 -19.20 -2.59
C ALA A 8 0.80 -18.92 -2.41
N LEU A 9 1.26 -18.64 -1.18
CA LEU A 9 2.68 -18.37 -0.91
C LEU A 9 3.54 -19.63 -0.97
N LYS A 10 2.94 -20.81 -0.81
CA LYS A 10 3.65 -22.10 -0.79
C LYS A 10 3.96 -22.63 -2.20
N ARG A 11 3.41 -22.03 -3.26
CA ARG A 11 3.61 -22.44 -4.66
C ARG A 11 4.85 -21.74 -5.23
N ILE A 12 6.03 -22.30 -4.95
CA ILE A 12 7.35 -21.75 -5.32
C ILE A 12 7.96 -22.47 -6.55
N ASP A 13 7.27 -23.46 -7.13
CA ASP A 13 7.77 -24.21 -8.28
C ASP A 13 8.04 -23.26 -9.47
N PRO A 14 9.25 -23.18 -10.03
CA PRO A 14 9.60 -22.25 -11.11
C PRO A 14 8.96 -22.58 -12.48
N SER A 15 7.96 -23.47 -12.51
CA SER A 15 7.27 -23.83 -13.73
C SER A 15 6.41 -22.66 -14.25
N PRO A 16 6.55 -22.26 -15.53
CA PRO A 16 5.77 -21.17 -16.12
C PRO A 16 4.30 -21.51 -16.37
N MET A 17 3.93 -22.79 -16.19
CA MET A 17 2.57 -23.30 -16.40
C MET A 17 1.66 -23.06 -15.19
N GLN A 18 2.23 -22.80 -14.01
CA GLN A 18 1.46 -22.45 -12.82
C GLN A 18 1.08 -20.97 -12.85
N HIS A 19 -0.23 -20.71 -13.00
CA HIS A 19 -0.78 -19.37 -12.83
C HIS A 19 -0.51 -18.87 -11.41
N ASN A 20 -0.22 -17.57 -11.29
CA ASN A 20 -0.03 -16.88 -10.01
C ASN A 20 1.20 -17.33 -9.20
N ASN A 21 2.23 -17.83 -9.88
CA ASN A 21 3.52 -18.18 -9.26
C ASN A 21 4.34 -16.92 -8.91
N ILE A 22 5.04 -16.95 -7.77
CA ILE A 22 5.89 -15.86 -7.27
C ILE A 22 6.95 -15.43 -8.30
N TRP A 23 7.49 -16.37 -9.06
CA TRP A 23 8.49 -16.09 -10.10
C TRP A 23 7.90 -15.30 -11.26
N LEU A 24 6.76 -15.75 -11.78
CA LEU A 24 6.07 -15.09 -12.89
C LEU A 24 5.58 -13.69 -12.49
N MET A 25 5.04 -13.56 -11.27
CA MET A 25 4.66 -12.25 -10.73
C MET A 25 5.84 -11.29 -10.60
N THR A 26 6.97 -11.78 -10.08
CA THR A 26 8.16 -10.95 -9.86
C THR A 26 8.75 -10.48 -11.18
N PHE A 27 8.96 -11.39 -12.13
CA PHE A 27 9.46 -11.03 -13.46
C PHE A 27 8.49 -10.14 -14.24
N GLY A 28 7.19 -10.46 -14.21
CA GLY A 28 6.16 -9.64 -14.85
C GLY A 28 6.12 -8.22 -14.28
N ALA A 29 6.16 -8.10 -12.95
CA ALA A 29 6.22 -6.81 -12.28
C ALA A 29 7.48 -6.04 -12.69
N LEU A 30 8.67 -6.66 -12.65
CA LEU A 30 9.93 -6.01 -13.04
C LEU A 30 9.87 -5.45 -14.48
N LEU A 31 9.31 -6.21 -15.42
CA LEU A 31 9.15 -5.77 -16.82
C LEU A 31 8.16 -4.61 -16.96
N ILE A 32 7.02 -4.69 -16.29
CA ILE A 32 6.00 -3.62 -16.27
C ILE A 32 6.60 -2.33 -15.70
N TRP A 33 7.26 -2.41 -14.55
CA TRP A 33 7.89 -1.24 -13.92
C TRP A 33 8.98 -0.63 -14.79
N SER A 34 9.83 -1.47 -15.40
CA SER A 34 10.86 -1.02 -16.34
C SER A 34 10.26 -0.29 -17.55
N THR A 35 9.12 -0.75 -18.04
CA THR A 35 8.38 -0.11 -19.14
C THR A 35 7.81 1.23 -18.72
N ILE A 36 7.19 1.31 -17.54
CA ILE A 36 6.60 2.55 -17.00
C ILE A 36 7.67 3.61 -16.70
N THR A 37 8.86 3.21 -16.25
CA THR A 37 9.95 4.16 -16.02
C THR A 37 10.70 4.48 -17.31
N GLY A 38 11.00 3.49 -18.15
CA GLY A 38 11.87 3.66 -19.31
C GLY A 38 11.19 4.08 -20.61
N LEU A 39 9.93 3.68 -20.82
CA LEU A 39 9.23 3.86 -22.10
C LEU A 39 7.98 4.75 -22.01
N ASN A 40 7.49 5.02 -20.80
CA ASN A 40 6.37 5.93 -20.63
C ASN A 40 6.75 7.34 -21.07
N GLN A 41 5.93 7.93 -21.95
CA GLN A 41 6.11 9.27 -22.48
C GLN A 41 6.28 10.31 -21.35
N MET A 42 5.50 10.22 -20.29
CA MET A 42 5.58 11.12 -19.13
C MET A 42 6.93 11.01 -18.40
N SER A 43 7.45 9.79 -18.26
CA SER A 43 8.75 9.53 -17.61
C SER A 43 9.90 10.04 -18.47
N LEU A 44 9.86 9.75 -19.78
CA LEU A 44 10.86 10.22 -20.73
C LEU A 44 10.94 11.75 -20.80
N GLN A 45 9.80 12.44 -20.83
CA GLN A 45 9.76 13.91 -20.82
C GLN A 45 10.42 14.51 -19.58
N ARG A 46 10.23 13.88 -18.41
CA ARG A 46 10.88 14.29 -17.16
C ARG A 46 12.40 14.13 -17.24
N TYR A 47 12.88 13.06 -17.86
CA TYR A 47 14.32 12.84 -18.05
C TYR A 47 14.94 13.87 -18.99
N CYS A 48 14.26 14.21 -20.09
CA CYS A 48 14.74 15.21 -21.06
C CYS A 48 14.76 16.65 -20.49
N SER A 49 13.97 16.93 -19.46
CA SER A 49 13.94 18.23 -18.79
C SER A 49 15.05 18.41 -17.74
N MET A 50 15.83 17.37 -17.47
CA MET A 50 16.94 17.44 -16.52
C MET A 50 18.17 18.09 -17.15
N PRO A 51 18.96 18.87 -16.38
CA PRO A 51 20.11 19.61 -16.90
C PRO A 51 21.28 18.72 -17.34
N SER A 52 21.32 17.45 -16.94
CA SER A 52 22.36 16.50 -17.37
C SER A 52 21.92 15.04 -17.30
N LEU A 53 22.58 14.21 -18.10
CA LEU A 53 22.37 12.75 -18.12
C LEU A 53 22.64 12.09 -16.76
N THR A 54 23.60 12.61 -16.00
CA THR A 54 23.93 12.10 -14.66
C THR A 54 22.77 12.25 -13.69
N HIS A 55 22.08 13.39 -13.72
CA HIS A 55 20.91 13.63 -12.87
C HIS A 55 19.75 12.71 -13.25
N ALA A 56 19.52 12.51 -14.55
CA ALA A 56 18.51 11.57 -15.03
C ALA A 56 18.78 10.13 -14.57
N ARG A 57 20.04 9.66 -14.62
CA ARG A 57 20.43 8.32 -14.15
C ARG A 57 20.24 8.15 -12.64
N ILE A 58 20.63 9.14 -11.85
CA ILE A 58 20.44 9.12 -10.39
C ILE A 58 18.94 9.07 -10.07
N MET A 59 18.11 9.87 -10.75
CA MET A 59 16.66 9.86 -10.55
C MET A 59 16.06 8.47 -10.82
N VAL A 60 16.44 7.83 -11.93
CA VAL A 60 15.98 6.46 -12.25
C VAL A 60 16.48 5.46 -11.21
N GLY A 61 17.74 5.57 -10.77
CA GLY A 61 18.30 4.71 -9.72
C GLY A 61 17.59 4.86 -8.37
N MET A 62 17.16 6.07 -8.01
CA MET A 62 16.39 6.34 -6.79
C MET A 62 14.93 5.84 -6.85
N ALA A 63 14.40 5.57 -8.05
CA ALA A 63 13.06 5.03 -8.18
C ALA A 63 12.95 3.63 -7.56
N VAL A 64 13.98 2.79 -7.70
CA VAL A 64 13.99 1.42 -7.17
C VAL A 64 13.81 1.38 -5.63
N PRO A 65 14.65 2.04 -4.81
CA PRO A 65 14.45 2.05 -3.36
C PRO A 65 13.13 2.71 -2.95
N ALA A 66 12.67 3.74 -3.66
CA ALA A 66 11.37 4.36 -3.39
C ALA A 66 10.21 3.36 -3.59
N PHE A 67 10.25 2.56 -4.66
CA PHE A 67 9.26 1.51 -4.90
C PHE A 67 9.32 0.40 -3.85
N LEU A 68 10.52 0.01 -3.40
CA LEU A 68 10.66 -0.99 -2.33
C LEU A 68 10.05 -0.49 -1.01
N ILE A 69 10.31 0.76 -0.63
CA ILE A 69 9.75 1.36 0.58
C ILE A 69 8.23 1.43 0.47
N LEU A 70 7.69 2.00 -0.61
CA LEU A 70 6.25 2.09 -0.81
C LEU A 70 5.57 0.72 -0.85
N GLY A 71 6.17 -0.25 -1.55
CA GLY A 71 5.70 -1.63 -1.58
C GLY A 71 5.65 -2.26 -0.19
N SER A 72 6.70 -2.07 0.62
CA SER A 72 6.73 -2.57 2.00
C SER A 72 5.64 -1.95 2.88
N MET A 73 5.37 -0.65 2.71
CA MET A 73 4.29 0.05 3.42
C MET A 73 2.92 -0.49 3.00
N CYS A 74 2.69 -0.72 1.71
CA CYS A 74 1.46 -1.32 1.21
C CYS A 74 1.24 -2.73 1.77
N CYS A 75 2.29 -3.57 1.79
CA CYS A 75 2.23 -4.90 2.40
C CYS A 75 1.91 -4.81 3.91
N PHE A 76 2.56 -3.89 4.63
CA PHE A 76 2.30 -3.67 6.04
C PHE A 76 0.83 -3.28 6.29
N ILE A 77 0.29 -2.34 5.52
CA ILE A 77 -1.14 -1.96 5.59
C ILE A 77 -2.04 -3.16 5.32
N GLY A 78 -1.71 -3.99 4.32
CA GLY A 78 -2.45 -5.22 4.02
C GLY A 78 -2.49 -6.20 5.19
N VAL A 79 -1.38 -6.37 5.91
CA VAL A 79 -1.32 -7.21 7.12
C VAL A 79 -2.15 -6.61 8.26
N VAL A 80 -2.08 -5.30 8.48
CA VAL A 80 -2.90 -4.62 9.50
C VAL A 80 -4.39 -4.75 9.18
N MET A 81 -4.77 -4.59 7.91
CA MET A 81 -6.15 -4.75 7.46
C MET A 81 -6.64 -6.19 7.65
N LEU A 82 -5.78 -7.19 7.36
CA LEU A 82 -6.08 -8.60 7.61
C LEU A 82 -6.32 -8.88 9.10
N ALA A 83 -5.50 -8.29 9.98
CA ALA A 83 -5.67 -8.42 11.43
C ALA A 83 -6.94 -7.71 11.92
N TYR A 84 -7.26 -6.54 11.37
CA TYR A 84 -8.44 -5.77 11.73
C TYR A 84 -9.76 -6.50 11.39
N PHE A 85 -9.83 -7.13 10.22
CA PHE A 85 -11.00 -7.90 9.76
C PHE A 85 -10.88 -9.40 10.01
N TYR A 86 -10.02 -9.83 10.96
CA TYR A 86 -9.79 -11.25 11.21
C TYR A 86 -11.04 -11.96 11.73
N HIS A 87 -11.79 -11.31 12.64
CA HIS A 87 -13.00 -11.88 13.25
C HIS A 87 -14.30 -11.46 12.57
N CYS A 88 -14.32 -10.33 11.87
CA CYS A 88 -15.50 -9.80 11.21
C CYS A 88 -15.13 -9.45 9.77
N ASN A 89 -15.43 -10.38 8.85
CA ASN A 89 -15.16 -10.20 7.43
C ASN A 89 -16.26 -9.31 6.82
N PRO A 90 -15.94 -8.11 6.32
CA PRO A 90 -16.95 -7.15 5.84
C PRO A 90 -17.68 -7.62 4.58
N LEU A 91 -17.14 -8.61 3.86
CA LEU A 91 -17.81 -9.30 2.76
C LEU A 91 -18.98 -10.17 3.27
N GLU A 92 -18.77 -10.90 4.36
CA GLU A 92 -19.77 -11.81 4.93
C GLU A 92 -20.85 -11.04 5.70
N SER A 93 -20.50 -9.90 6.28
CA SER A 93 -21.46 -9.02 6.95
C SER A 93 -22.28 -8.15 5.99
N GLY A 94 -22.01 -8.22 4.67
CA GLY A 94 -22.71 -7.44 3.64
C GLY A 94 -22.40 -5.94 3.66
N GLU A 95 -21.30 -5.51 4.32
CA GLU A 95 -20.87 -4.11 4.33
C GLU A 95 -20.26 -3.69 2.98
N ILE A 96 -19.77 -4.65 2.17
CA ILE A 96 -19.22 -4.43 0.83
C ILE A 96 -19.71 -5.49 -0.15
N GLU A 97 -19.90 -5.09 -1.41
CA GLU A 97 -20.36 -5.97 -2.50
C GLU A 97 -19.18 -6.65 -3.21
N SER A 98 -18.02 -5.99 -3.24
CA SER A 98 -16.82 -6.49 -3.92
C SER A 98 -15.58 -6.36 -3.05
N GLN A 99 -14.63 -7.29 -3.23
CA GLN A 99 -13.35 -7.31 -2.54
C GLN A 99 -12.48 -6.07 -2.82
N ASP A 100 -12.67 -5.41 -3.97
CA ASP A 100 -11.93 -4.19 -4.33
C ASP A 100 -12.28 -2.99 -3.42
N GLN A 101 -13.48 -3.00 -2.81
CA GLN A 101 -13.94 -1.93 -1.92
C GLN A 101 -13.36 -2.05 -0.50
N LEU A 102 -12.72 -3.18 -0.18
CA LEU A 102 -12.22 -3.47 1.17
C LEU A 102 -11.21 -2.43 1.65
N VAL A 103 -10.27 -2.03 0.78
CA VAL A 103 -9.22 -1.06 1.11
C VAL A 103 -9.83 0.32 1.40
N ILE A 104 -10.85 0.71 0.61
CA ILE A 104 -11.54 1.98 0.77
C ILE A 104 -12.33 2.00 2.09
N LEU A 105 -13.05 0.91 2.40
CA LEU A 105 -13.77 0.77 3.66
C LEU A 105 -12.82 0.85 4.86
N PHE A 106 -11.67 0.18 4.78
CA PHE A 106 -10.65 0.24 5.83
C PHE A 106 -10.14 1.66 6.04
N ALA A 107 -9.79 2.37 4.96
CA ALA A 107 -9.34 3.76 5.02
C ALA A 107 -10.41 4.67 5.65
N ALA A 108 -11.68 4.51 5.28
CA ALA A 108 -12.78 5.28 5.85
C ALA A 108 -12.93 5.06 7.37
N LYS A 109 -12.85 3.81 7.84
CA LYS A 109 -12.92 3.48 9.28
C LYS A 109 -11.74 4.08 10.06
N VAL A 110 -10.52 4.01 9.51
CA VAL A 110 -9.32 4.58 10.13
C VAL A 110 -9.40 6.11 10.19
N LEU A 111 -9.78 6.77 9.09
CA LEU A 111 -9.93 8.24 9.05
C LEU A 111 -11.01 8.74 10.03
N GLY A 112 -12.12 8.00 10.15
CA GLY A 112 -13.15 8.28 11.15
C GLY A 112 -12.58 8.23 12.57
N MET A 113 -11.81 7.18 12.90
CA MET A 113 -11.18 7.04 14.21
C MET A 113 -10.19 8.18 14.51
N ILE A 114 -9.36 8.58 13.54
CA ILE A 114 -8.40 9.68 13.71
C ILE A 114 -9.13 11.01 13.98
N LYS A 115 -10.22 11.29 13.24
CA LYS A 115 -11.01 12.50 13.44
C LYS A 115 -11.59 12.56 14.86
N GLN A 116 -12.12 11.44 15.34
CA GLN A 116 -12.65 11.33 16.70
C GLN A 116 -11.55 11.52 17.75
N LEU A 117 -10.39 10.89 17.57
CA LEU A 117 -9.26 11.02 18.49
C LEU A 117 -8.73 12.46 18.57
N ASN A 118 -8.61 13.14 17.42
CA ASN A 118 -8.17 14.54 17.38
C ASN A 118 -9.18 15.46 18.07
N PHE A 119 -10.48 15.20 17.90
CA PHE A 119 -11.53 15.93 18.60
C PHE A 119 -11.46 15.73 20.12
N VAL A 120 -11.32 14.48 20.58
CA VAL A 120 -11.15 14.16 22.01
C VAL A 120 -9.91 14.82 22.59
N LYS A 121 -8.75 14.74 21.90
CA LYS A 121 -7.52 15.41 22.33
C LYS A 121 -7.69 16.93 22.42
N MET A 122 -8.38 17.55 21.46
CA MET A 122 -8.65 18.99 21.48
C MET A 122 -9.51 19.39 22.70
N LEU A 123 -10.53 18.58 23.04
CA LEU A 123 -11.34 18.80 24.24
C LEU A 123 -10.52 18.65 25.53
N GLN A 124 -9.61 17.67 25.60
CA GLN A 124 -8.73 17.48 26.76
C GLN A 124 -7.71 18.62 26.91
N LEU A 125 -7.11 19.09 25.82
CA LEU A 125 -6.17 20.23 25.84
C LEU A 125 -6.87 21.53 26.23
N ARG A 126 -8.11 21.74 25.77
CA ARG A 126 -8.93 22.90 26.16
C ARG A 126 -9.34 22.85 27.63
N ARG A 127 -9.48 21.64 28.20
CA ARG A 127 -9.74 21.42 29.63
C ARG A 127 -8.51 21.68 30.48
N LEU A 128 -7.31 21.30 30.02
CA LEU A 128 -6.04 21.54 30.72
C LEU A 128 -5.67 23.03 30.74
N SER A 129 -5.80 23.74 29.62
CA SER A 129 -5.55 25.19 29.56
C SER A 129 -6.50 26.02 30.43
N ALA A 130 -7.67 25.48 30.78
CA ALA A 130 -8.62 26.15 31.68
C ALA A 130 -8.30 25.91 33.17
N ILE A 131 -7.47 24.91 33.49
CA ILE A 131 -7.04 24.59 34.87
C ILE A 131 -5.78 25.40 35.22
N ASP A 132 -4.89 25.68 34.27
CA ASP A 132 -3.70 26.52 34.48
C ASP A 132 -4.01 28.03 34.66
N PHE A 133 -5.27 28.44 34.48
CA PHE A 133 -5.74 29.83 34.65
C PHE A 133 -6.50 30.08 35.97
N LEU A 134 -6.47 29.10 36.88
CA LEU A 134 -6.99 29.12 38.26
C LEU A 134 -5.83 28.93 39.24
#